data_AF-A0A2S9GQC0-F1
#
_entry.id   AF-A0A2S9GQC0-F1
#
_cell.length_a   1.000
_cell.length_b   1.000
_cell.length_c   1.000
_cell.angle_alpha   90.00
_cell.angle_beta   90.00
_cell.angle_gamma   90.00
#
_symmetry.space_group_name_H-M   'P 1'
#
loop_
_entity.id
_entity.type
_entity.pdbx_description
1 polymer ?
#
loop_
_entity_poly.entity_id
_entity_poly.type
_entity_poly.pdbx_seq_one_letter_code
_entity_poly.pdbx_strand_id
1 'polypeptide(L)' 'RTSVHNIYAAGDVTIAHNVAAGRPIVAEHWRDAAQQGLVAGLTAAGQPATWDKIPGFTCTIGRFTLTYRGWG' A
#
# COMPACT_ATOMS: atom_id res chain seq x y z
N ARG A 1 8.99 -0.98 6.63
CA ARG A 1 10.29 -1.61 7.00
C ARG A 1 10.02 -3.07 7.31
N THR A 2 10.93 -3.99 6.98
CA THR A 2 10.85 -5.39 7.41
C THR A 2 11.50 -5.57 8.79
N SER A 3 11.51 -6.79 9.32
CA SER A 3 12.24 -7.13 10.56
C SER A 3 13.77 -7.16 10.36
N VAL A 4 14.25 -7.23 9.12
CA VAL A 4 15.68 -7.26 8.81
C VAL A 4 16.17 -5.83 8.51
N HIS A 5 17.32 -5.48 9.09
CA HIS A 5 17.91 -4.15 8.95
C HIS A 5 18.16 -3.81 7.47
N ASN A 6 17.78 -2.58 7.08
CA ASN A 6 17.90 -2.04 5.72
C ASN A 6 17.23 -2.86 4.60
N ILE A 7 16.32 -3.79 4.94
CA ILE A 7 15.49 -4.49 3.97
C ILE A 7 14.08 -3.89 3.97
N TYR A 8 13.65 -3.48 2.77
CA TYR A 8 12.36 -2.85 2.50
C TYR A 8 11.55 -3.74 1.56
N ALA A 9 10.24 -3.76 1.75
CA ALA A 9 9.30 -4.48 0.91
C ALA A 9 8.08 -3.58 0.65
N ALA A 10 7.45 -3.74 -0.52
CA ALA A 10 6.28 -3.02 -0.94
C ALA A 10 5.46 -3.86 -1.93
N GLY A 11 4.18 -3.54 -2.07
CA GLY A 11 3.24 -4.21 -2.97
C GLY A 11 2.67 -5.50 -2.38
N ASP A 12 2.17 -6.34 -3.29
CA ASP A 12 1.33 -7.51 -3.02
C ASP A 12 1.97 -8.53 -2.05
N VAL A 13 3.30 -8.56 -1.97
CA VAL A 13 4.03 -9.45 -1.05
C VAL A 13 3.93 -9.02 0.42
N THR A 14 3.38 -7.84 0.71
CA THR A 14 3.44 -7.23 2.04
C THR A 14 2.13 -7.31 2.82
N ILE A 15 2.28 -7.50 4.14
CA ILE A 15 1.25 -7.22 5.12
C ILE A 15 1.65 -5.90 5.81
N ALA A 16 1.33 -4.78 5.17
CA ALA A 16 1.81 -3.46 5.56
C ALA A 16 0.87 -2.80 6.58
N HIS A 17 1.43 -2.14 7.60
CA HIS A 17 0.63 -1.34 8.53
C HIS A 17 0.16 -0.05 7.85
N ASN A 18 -1.15 0.13 7.77
CA ASN A 18 -1.75 1.37 7.28
C ASN A 18 -2.09 2.27 8.47
N VAL A 19 -1.50 3.46 8.50
CA VAL A 19 -1.62 4.37 9.65
C VAL A 19 -3.07 4.83 9.86
N ALA A 20 -3.81 5.10 8.79
CA ALA A 20 -5.21 5.53 8.88
C ALA A 20 -6.13 4.40 9.36
N ALA A 21 -5.85 3.15 8.98
CA ALA A 21 -6.61 1.99 9.45
C ALA A 21 -6.24 1.55 10.88
N GLY A 22 -5.07 1.98 11.37
CA GLY A 22 -4.52 1.55 12.66
C GLY A 22 -4.17 0.05 12.73
N ARG A 23 -4.09 -0.65 11.59
CA ARG A 23 -3.88 -2.11 11.53
C ARG A 23 -3.10 -2.54 10.29
N PRO A 24 -2.54 -3.76 10.27
CA PRO A 24 -1.99 -4.36 9.06
C PRO A 24 -3.07 -4.61 8.00
N ILE A 25 -2.76 -4.29 6.75
CA ILE A 25 -3.61 -4.44 5.58
C ILE A 25 -2.86 -5.26 4.53
N VAL A 26 -3.54 -6.24 3.94
CA VAL A 26 -3.12 -6.91 2.70
C VAL A 26 -3.76 -6.15 1.54
N ALA A 27 -2.96 -5.63 0.63
CA ALA A 27 -3.45 -4.85 -0.51
C ALA A 27 -2.74 -5.30 -1.79
N GLU A 28 -3.51 -5.85 -2.73
CA GLU A 28 -3.06 -6.37 -4.03
C GLU A 28 -3.43 -5.41 -5.17
N HIS A 29 -3.44 -4.11 -4.88
CA HIS A 29 -3.87 -3.09 -5.82
C HIS A 29 -2.69 -2.28 -6.32
N TRP A 30 -2.65 -2.05 -7.62
CA TRP A 30 -1.54 -1.35 -8.29
C TRP A 30 -1.21 0.01 -7.65
N ARG A 31 -2.24 0.75 -7.20
CA ARG A 31 -2.06 2.07 -6.60
C ARG A 31 -1.44 1.98 -5.22
N ASP A 32 -1.85 0.97 -4.45
CA ASP A 32 -1.29 0.70 -3.13
C ASP A 32 0.16 0.24 -3.24
N ALA A 33 0.48 -0.63 -4.19
CA ALA A 33 1.85 -1.04 -4.48
C ALA A 33 2.75 0.15 -4.85
N ALA A 34 2.28 1.06 -5.71
CA ALA A 34 3.03 2.26 -6.07
C ALA A 34 3.27 3.20 -4.86
N GLN A 35 2.26 3.39 -4.02
CA GLN A 35 2.37 4.23 -2.81
C GLN A 35 3.30 3.61 -1.77
N GLN A 36 3.16 2.32 -1.51
CA GLN A 36 4.06 1.58 -0.62
C GLN A 36 5.50 1.63 -1.15
N GLY A 37 5.70 1.52 -2.46
CA GLY A 37 7.01 1.66 -3.10
C GLY A 37 7.64 3.03 -2.86
N LEU A 38 6.86 4.11 -3.01
CA LEU A 38 7.31 5.46 -2.69
C LEU A 38 7.71 5.59 -1.21
N VAL A 39 6.87 5.11 -0.30
CA VAL A 39 7.15 5.15 1.15
C VAL A 39 8.40 4.34 1.48
N ALA A 40 8.56 3.15 0.90
CA ALA A 40 9.74 2.32 1.07
C ALA A 40 11.00 3.02 0.58
N GLY A 41 10.96 3.63 -0.61
CA GLY A 41 12.09 4.37 -1.18
C GLY A 41 12.47 5.61 -0.37
N LEU A 42 11.50 6.42 0.04
CA LEU A 42 11.73 7.58 0.92
C LEU A 42 12.36 7.15 2.25
N THR A 43 11.81 6.09 2.86
CA THR A 43 12.34 5.56 4.12
C THR A 43 13.77 5.05 3.96
N ALA A 44 14.07 4.37 2.85
CA ALA A 44 15.40 3.89 2.52
C ALA A 44 16.40 5.06 2.31
N ALA A 45 15.93 6.17 1.76
CA ALA A 45 16.69 7.42 1.61
C ALA A 45 16.81 8.25 2.91
N GLY A 46 16.34 7.74 4.05
CA GLY A 46 16.40 8.43 5.34
C GLY A 46 15.31 9.50 5.54
N GLN A 47 14.33 9.58 4.65
CA GLN A 47 13.21 10.52 4.76
C GLN A 47 12.06 9.93 5.58
N PRO A 48 11.37 10.73 6.41
CA PRO A 48 10.16 10.29 7.09
C PRO A 48 9.02 10.12 6.07
N ALA A 49 8.45 8.92 5.99
CA ALA A 49 7.31 8.62 5.15
C ALA A 49 6.41 7.54 5.78
N THR A 50 5.11 7.65 5.56
CA THR A 50 4.11 6.70 6.05
C THR A 50 3.09 6.40 4.96
N TRP A 51 2.49 5.20 5.02
CA TRP A 51 1.37 4.82 4.17
C TRP A 51 0.07 4.98 4.96
N ASP A 52 -0.69 6.02 4.60
CA ASP A 52 -1.93 6.44 5.26
C ASP A 52 -3.14 6.44 4.30
N LYS A 53 -2.93 6.05 3.05
CA LYS A 53 -3.95 6.10 2.01
C LYS A 53 -4.94 4.96 2.15
N ILE A 54 -6.20 5.26 1.84
CA ILE A 54 -7.25 4.26 1.78
C ILE A 54 -7.03 3.42 0.53
N PRO A 55 -6.84 2.08 0.65
CA PRO A 55 -6.74 1.20 -0.50
C PRO A 55 -7.94 1.35 -1.41
N GLY A 56 -7.69 1.18 -2.70
CA GLY A 56 -8.73 1.37 -3.70
C GLY A 56 -8.46 0.65 -4.99
N PHE A 57 -9.55 0.14 -5.56
CA PHE A 57 -9.54 -0.62 -6.79
C PHE A 57 -10.67 -0.17 -7.70
N THR A 58 -10.40 -0.20 -8.99
CA THR A 58 -11.37 0.04 -10.03
C THR A 58 -11.23 -1.05 -11.09
N CYS A 59 -12.36 -1.65 -11.49
CA CYS A 59 -12.41 -2.50 -12.67
C CYS A 59 -13.58 -2.14 -13.57
N THR A 60 -13.46 -2.57 -14.81
CA THR A 60 -14.51 -2.47 -15.82
C THR A 60 -14.93 -3.87 -16.23
N ILE A 61 -16.23 -4.14 -16.17
CA ILE A 61 -16.86 -5.40 -16.60
C ILE A 61 -17.93 -5.04 -17.62
N GLY A 62 -17.65 -5.31 -18.90
CA GLY A 62 -18.50 -4.87 -20.01
C GLY A 62 -18.63 -3.34 -20.04
N ARG A 63 -19.85 -2.83 -19.80
CA ARG A 63 -20.14 -1.38 -19.75
C ARG A 63 -20.18 -0.81 -18.34
N PHE A 64 -19.96 -1.63 -17.32
CA PHE A 64 -20.04 -1.22 -15.92
C PHE A 64 -18.64 -0.98 -15.37
N THR A 65 -18.49 0.09 -14.61
CA THR A 65 -17.26 0.39 -13.87
C THR A 65 -17.57 0.33 -12.38
N LEU A 66 -16.84 -0.52 -11.67
CA LEU A 66 -16.94 -0.66 -10.22
C LEU A 66 -15.73 0.02 -9.59
N THR A 67 -15.96 0.80 -8.54
CA THR A 67 -14.89 1.40 -7.75
C THR A 67 -15.12 1.08 -6.28
N TYR A 68 -14.10 0.55 -5.65
CA TYR A 68 -14.05 0.27 -4.22
C TYR A 68 -12.99 1.14 -3.56
N ARG A 69 -13.30 1.61 -2.34
CA ARG A 69 -12.33 2.19 -1.42
C ARG A 69 -12.64 1.71 -0.01
N GLY A 70 -11.63 1.18 0.66
CA GLY A 70 -11.76 0.63 2.00
C GLY A 70 -10.52 -0.16 2.38
N TRP A 71 -10.54 -0.76 3.57
CA TRP A 71 -9.40 -1.46 4.14
C TRP A 71 -9.63 -2.99 4.21
N GLY A 72 -10.50 -3.52 3.36
CA GLY A 72 -11.18 -4.79 3.57
C GLY A 72 -12.52 -4.56 4.24
#